data_AF-W4PEE3-F1
#
_entry.id   AF-W4PEE3-F1
#
_cell.length_a   1.000
_cell.length_b   1.000
_cell.length_c   1.000
_cell.angle_alpha   90.00
_cell.angle_beta   90.00
_cell.angle_gamma   90.00
#
_symmetry.space_group_name_H-M   'P 1'
#
loop_
_entity.id
_entity.type
_entity.pdbx_description
1 polymer ?
#
loop_
_entity_poly.entity_id
_entity_poly.type
_entity_poly.pdbx_seq_one_letter_code
_entity_poly.pdbx_strand_id
1 'polypeptide(L)'
;MTEQKKYNTDGKTSEDRALDLFADMMIERIKSLSSKDGWKKPWFTEGSLSWPKNLSGREYNGMNALMLMMHCEKNGYKLPIFCTFDRVAGLNFTKDKQGKRQQAKGSGGEALPQVSILKGEKSFPVFITTFTVVDKETKERVKYDDYRLMSEEQRQKYNVYPKLQVYNVFNVSQTNLQEARPELYKKLEESCSSQNRWKWAKTSHSNLWTR
;
A
#
# COMPACT_ATOMS: atom_id res chain seq x y z
N MET A 1 -5.96 2.18 42.51
CA MET A 1 -5.42 3.18 41.58
C MET A 1 -4.39 2.49 40.71
N THR A 2 -4.64 2.36 39.41
CA THR A 2 -3.68 1.73 38.48
C THR A 2 -2.67 2.78 38.05
N GLU A 3 -1.41 2.61 38.47
CA GLU A 3 -0.29 3.42 37.98
C GLU A 3 -0.22 3.34 36.46
N GLN A 4 -0.49 4.46 35.80
CA GLN A 4 -0.21 4.61 34.38
C GLN A 4 1.32 4.64 34.21
N LYS A 5 1.87 3.57 33.64
CA LYS A 5 3.27 3.54 33.20
C LYS A 5 3.49 4.69 32.22
N LYS A 6 4.20 5.73 32.66
CA LYS A 6 4.71 6.81 31.79
C LYS A 6 5.80 6.21 30.91
N TYR A 7 5.48 5.95 29.65
CA TYR A 7 6.49 5.62 28.64
C TYR A 7 7.24 6.91 28.29
N ASN A 8 8.57 6.88 28.35
CA ASN A 8 9.42 7.98 27.92
C ASN A 8 9.17 8.28 26.44
N THR A 9 8.61 9.45 26.13
CA THR A 9 8.22 9.92 24.79
C THR A 9 9.24 10.88 24.17
N ASP A 10 10.52 10.83 24.57
CA ASP A 10 11.55 11.78 24.13
C ASP A 10 12.08 11.55 22.70
N GLY A 11 11.41 10.73 21.88
CA GLY A 11 11.81 10.45 20.50
C GLY A 11 10.68 10.69 19.49
N LYS A 12 11.04 11.18 18.29
CA LYS A 12 10.11 11.30 17.15
C LYS A 12 9.33 10.01 16.95
N THR A 13 8.02 10.10 16.83
CA THR A 13 7.13 8.96 16.57
C THR A 13 7.38 8.39 15.18
N SER A 14 6.85 7.18 14.89
CA SER A 14 6.89 6.63 13.52
C SER A 14 6.20 7.55 12.52
N GLU A 15 5.13 8.19 12.96
CA GLU A 15 4.34 9.17 12.23
C GLU A 15 5.19 10.39 11.89
N ASP A 16 5.88 10.97 12.88
CA ASP A 16 6.76 12.13 12.66
C ASP A 16 7.88 11.82 11.66
N ARG A 17 8.53 10.66 11.80
CA ARG A 17 9.61 10.24 10.88
C ARG A 17 9.10 10.03 9.45
N ALA A 18 7.89 9.49 9.30
CA ALA A 18 7.28 9.32 7.99
C ALA A 18 6.90 10.67 7.37
N LEU A 19 6.38 11.62 8.17
CA LEU A 19 6.10 12.98 7.72
C LEU A 19 7.37 13.74 7.33
N ASP A 20 8.46 13.61 8.09
CA ASP A 20 9.76 14.19 7.75
C ASP A 20 10.26 13.68 6.39
N LEU A 21 10.27 12.34 6.21
CA LEU A 21 10.64 11.73 4.93
C LEU A 21 9.77 12.25 3.78
N PHE A 22 8.47 12.42 4.03
CA PHE A 22 7.55 12.90 3.01
C PHE A 22 7.82 14.37 2.65
N ALA A 23 8.05 15.21 3.65
CA ALA A 23 8.42 16.60 3.45
C ALA A 23 9.73 16.71 2.65
N ASP A 24 10.75 15.93 3.02
CA ASP A 24 12.05 15.91 2.33
C ASP A 24 11.90 15.53 0.85
N MET A 25 11.12 14.49 0.54
CA MET A 25 10.85 14.08 -0.85
C MET A 25 10.12 15.16 -1.65
N MET A 26 9.15 15.84 -1.03
CA MET A 26 8.42 16.94 -1.68
C MET A 26 9.35 18.14 -1.94
N ILE A 27 10.18 18.51 -0.96
CA ILE A 27 11.16 19.60 -1.08
C ILE A 27 12.16 19.28 -2.19
N GLU A 28 12.72 18.06 -2.20
CA GLU A 28 13.64 17.59 -3.23
C GLU A 28 13.01 17.69 -4.63
N ARG A 29 11.74 17.25 -4.75
CA ARG A 29 11.04 17.31 -6.03
C ARG A 29 10.78 18.75 -6.48
N ILE A 30 10.29 19.61 -5.59
CA ILE A 30 10.05 21.03 -5.89
C ILE A 30 11.34 21.73 -6.32
N LYS A 31 12.45 21.49 -5.60
CA LYS A 31 13.77 22.04 -5.97
C LYS A 31 14.20 21.60 -7.36
N SER A 32 13.97 20.34 -7.74
CA SER A 32 14.28 19.84 -9.09
C SER A 32 13.49 20.55 -10.21
N LEU A 33 12.30 21.07 -9.90
CA LEU A 33 11.44 21.80 -10.82
C LEU A 33 11.65 23.33 -10.76
N SER A 34 12.39 23.84 -9.78
CA SER A 34 12.51 25.29 -9.53
C SER A 34 13.47 26.03 -10.50
N SER A 35 14.03 25.34 -11.50
CA SER A 35 14.79 26.00 -12.58
C SER A 35 13.89 26.90 -13.46
N LYS A 36 14.47 27.86 -14.20
CA LYS A 36 13.76 28.89 -14.98
C LYS A 36 12.60 28.36 -15.87
N ASP A 37 12.75 27.15 -16.41
CA ASP A 37 11.71 26.46 -17.20
C ASP A 37 11.25 25.13 -16.58
N GLY A 38 11.70 24.80 -15.37
CA GLY A 38 11.44 23.52 -14.71
C GLY A 38 9.98 23.34 -14.30
N TRP A 39 9.23 24.42 -14.08
CA TRP A 39 7.79 24.37 -13.80
C TRP A 39 6.97 23.81 -14.96
N LYS A 40 7.51 23.84 -16.19
CA LYS A 40 6.90 23.20 -17.37
C LYS A 40 7.18 21.69 -17.45
N LYS A 41 8.17 21.19 -16.69
CA LYS A 41 8.47 19.75 -16.66
C LYS A 41 7.39 19.03 -15.87
N PRO A 42 6.96 17.83 -16.29
CA PRO A 42 5.96 17.09 -15.56
C PRO A 42 6.50 16.64 -14.19
N TRP A 43 5.60 16.50 -13.22
CA TRP A 43 5.92 16.00 -11.88
C TRP A 43 6.39 14.55 -11.87
N PHE A 44 6.04 13.78 -12.90
CA PHE A 44 6.45 12.39 -13.11
C PHE A 44 6.81 12.19 -14.57
N THR A 45 7.70 11.26 -14.88
CA THR A 45 8.02 10.91 -16.27
C THR A 45 6.77 10.35 -16.97
N GLU A 46 6.41 10.94 -18.11
CA GLU A 46 5.19 10.60 -18.85
C GLU A 46 5.22 9.14 -19.35
N GLY A 47 4.10 8.43 -19.19
CA GLY A 47 3.95 7.04 -19.65
C GLY A 47 4.72 5.97 -18.85
N SER A 48 5.46 6.36 -17.79
CA SER A 48 6.38 5.43 -17.10
C SER A 48 5.72 4.53 -16.07
N LEU A 49 4.68 5.00 -15.36
CA LEU A 49 4.13 4.30 -14.19
C LEU A 49 2.60 4.25 -14.18
N SER A 50 2.05 3.10 -13.79
CA SER A 50 0.63 2.98 -13.44
C SER A 50 0.37 3.51 -12.02
N TRP A 51 -0.90 3.55 -11.64
CA TRP A 51 -1.26 3.96 -10.28
C TRP A 51 -0.81 2.91 -9.25
N PRO A 52 -0.22 3.31 -8.11
CA PRO A 52 0.35 2.36 -7.16
C PRO A 52 -0.71 1.51 -6.48
N LYS A 53 -0.40 0.22 -6.28
CA LYS A 53 -1.31 -0.78 -5.71
C LYS A 53 -0.61 -1.68 -4.71
N ASN A 54 -1.39 -2.35 -3.87
CA ASN A 54 -0.89 -3.47 -3.09
C ASN A 54 -0.93 -4.81 -3.86
N LEU A 55 -0.36 -5.88 -3.30
CA LEU A 55 -0.38 -7.24 -3.89
C LEU A 55 -1.78 -7.80 -4.19
N SER A 56 -2.83 -7.29 -3.54
CA SER A 56 -4.21 -7.70 -3.82
C SER A 56 -4.84 -6.88 -4.96
N GLY A 57 -4.11 -5.95 -5.57
CA GLY A 57 -4.57 -5.09 -6.64
C GLY A 57 -5.33 -3.84 -6.18
N ARG A 58 -5.46 -3.62 -4.86
CA ARG A 58 -6.12 -2.40 -4.34
C ARG A 58 -5.20 -1.20 -4.51
N GLU A 59 -5.73 -0.16 -5.12
CA GLU A 59 -5.03 1.12 -5.32
C GLU A 59 -4.82 1.86 -3.99
N TYR A 60 -3.65 2.49 -3.87
CA TYR A 60 -3.39 3.48 -2.83
C TYR A 60 -4.12 4.78 -3.17
N ASN A 61 -4.42 5.59 -2.15
CA ASN A 61 -5.14 6.85 -2.29
C ASN A 61 -4.36 8.03 -1.71
N GLY A 62 -4.78 9.24 -2.08
CA GLY A 62 -4.30 10.50 -1.53
C GLY A 62 -2.77 10.60 -1.50
N MET A 63 -2.26 11.05 -0.35
CA MET A 63 -0.83 11.25 -0.14
C MET A 63 -0.02 9.96 -0.33
N ASN A 64 -0.50 8.80 0.11
CA ASN A 64 0.23 7.55 -0.06
C ASN A 64 0.49 7.23 -1.53
N ALA A 65 -0.52 7.44 -2.39
CA ALA A 65 -0.34 7.20 -3.82
C ALA A 65 0.73 8.13 -4.41
N LEU A 66 0.64 9.43 -4.09
CA LEU A 66 1.61 10.42 -4.55
C LEU A 66 3.04 10.06 -4.13
N MET A 67 3.24 9.75 -2.85
CA MET A 67 4.56 9.47 -2.30
C MET A 67 5.14 8.15 -2.81
N LEU A 68 4.30 7.13 -3.02
CA LEU A 68 4.73 5.88 -3.63
C LEU A 68 5.13 6.06 -5.11
N MET A 69 4.44 6.91 -5.86
CA MET A 69 4.86 7.25 -7.22
C MET A 69 6.20 7.98 -7.23
N MET A 70 6.38 8.98 -6.36
CA MET A 70 7.68 9.67 -6.22
C MET A 70 8.79 8.71 -5.80
N HIS A 71 8.47 7.77 -4.91
CA HIS A 71 9.40 6.74 -4.48
C HIS A 71 9.79 5.80 -5.62
N CYS A 72 8.85 5.42 -6.50
CA CYS A 72 9.14 4.65 -7.70
C CYS A 72 10.05 5.42 -8.66
N GLU A 73 9.73 6.68 -8.94
CA GLU A 73 10.53 7.55 -9.81
C GLU A 73 11.97 7.68 -9.30
N LYS A 74 12.13 7.95 -7.99
CA LYS A 74 13.42 8.14 -7.34
C LYS A 74 14.32 6.89 -7.39
N ASN A 75 13.72 5.71 -7.31
CA ASN A 75 14.46 4.43 -7.27
C ASN A 75 14.42 3.66 -8.59
N GLY A 76 13.79 4.21 -9.63
CA GLY A 76 13.65 3.55 -10.93
C GLY A 76 12.78 2.29 -10.93
N TYR A 77 11.85 2.16 -9.98
CA TYR A 77 10.93 1.01 -9.93
C TYR A 77 9.89 1.11 -11.03
N LYS A 78 9.85 0.13 -11.92
CA LYS A 78 8.91 0.10 -13.07
C LYS A 78 7.52 -0.38 -12.70
N LEU A 79 7.41 -1.25 -11.71
CA LEU A 79 6.15 -1.86 -11.29
C LEU A 79 5.73 -1.26 -9.94
N PRO A 80 4.75 -0.34 -9.90
CA PRO A 80 4.36 0.37 -8.68
C PRO A 80 3.45 -0.51 -7.79
N ILE A 81 3.89 -1.73 -7.50
CA ILE A 81 3.18 -2.69 -6.65
C ILE A 81 3.95 -2.88 -5.35
N PHE A 82 3.23 -2.77 -4.24
CA PHE A 82 3.81 -2.73 -2.91
C PHE A 82 3.25 -3.82 -2.00
N CYS A 83 4.06 -4.23 -1.04
CA CYS A 83 3.76 -5.31 -0.10
C CYS A 83 4.34 -5.02 1.27
N THR A 84 3.66 -5.46 2.34
CA THR A 84 4.29 -5.49 3.67
C THR A 84 5.12 -6.77 3.80
N PHE A 85 6.07 -6.78 4.75
CA PHE A 85 6.85 -7.97 5.08
C PHE A 85 5.95 -9.21 5.31
N ASP A 86 4.91 -9.07 6.14
CA ASP A 86 3.99 -10.16 6.45
C ASP A 86 3.26 -10.68 5.21
N ARG A 87 2.96 -9.81 4.24
CA ARG A 87 2.31 -10.23 2.99
C ARG A 87 3.26 -11.03 2.12
N VAL A 88 4.55 -10.64 2.06
CA VAL A 88 5.58 -11.42 1.35
C VAL A 88 5.78 -12.78 2.03
N ALA A 89 5.97 -12.79 3.36
CA ALA A 89 6.13 -14.02 4.12
C ALA A 89 4.91 -14.95 3.98
N GLY A 90 3.70 -14.37 3.94
CA GLY A 90 2.45 -15.08 3.73
C GLY A 90 2.35 -15.80 2.38
N LEU A 91 3.05 -15.34 1.33
CA LEU A 91 3.07 -16.03 0.03
C LEU A 91 3.69 -17.44 0.14
N ASN A 92 4.54 -17.69 1.14
CA ASN A 92 5.21 -18.97 1.32
C ASN A 92 4.34 -20.04 1.98
N PHE A 93 3.15 -19.68 2.46
CA PHE A 93 2.30 -20.58 3.22
C PHE A 93 0.85 -20.58 2.70
N THR A 94 0.25 -21.76 2.69
CA THR A 94 -1.19 -21.95 2.53
C THR A 94 -1.78 -22.49 3.84
N LYS A 95 -3.08 -22.30 4.04
CA LYS A 95 -3.80 -22.90 5.16
C LYS A 95 -4.51 -24.15 4.68
N ASP A 96 -4.36 -25.25 5.41
CA ASP A 96 -5.16 -26.45 5.15
C ASP A 96 -6.60 -26.30 5.68
N LYS A 97 -7.44 -27.32 5.45
CA LYS A 97 -8.84 -27.35 5.92
C LYS A 97 -8.96 -27.26 7.45
N GLN A 98 -7.89 -27.56 8.19
CA GLN A 98 -7.83 -27.49 9.65
C GLN A 98 -7.14 -26.21 10.15
N GLY A 99 -6.77 -25.30 9.24
CA GLY A 99 -6.12 -24.02 9.54
C GLY A 99 -4.60 -24.08 9.80
N LYS A 100 -3.96 -25.25 9.68
CA LYS A 100 -2.51 -25.39 9.85
C LYS A 100 -1.77 -24.79 8.66
N ARG A 101 -0.67 -24.07 8.94
CA ARG A 101 0.20 -23.52 7.89
C ARG A 101 1.01 -24.63 7.23
N GLN A 102 0.89 -24.75 5.92
CA GLN A 102 1.68 -25.65 5.10
C GLN A 102 2.44 -24.83 4.05
N GLN A 103 3.56 -25.35 3.56
CA GLN A 103 4.31 -24.70 2.49
C GLN A 103 3.44 -24.58 1.24
N ALA A 104 3.46 -23.41 0.60
CA ALA A 104 2.73 -23.19 -0.63
C ALA A 104 3.24 -24.13 -1.72
N LYS A 105 2.32 -24.84 -2.38
CA LYS A 105 2.61 -25.78 -3.46
C LYS A 105 2.07 -25.26 -4.78
N GLY A 106 2.78 -25.54 -5.87
CA GLY A 106 2.35 -25.21 -7.23
C GLY A 106 1.27 -26.18 -7.72
N SER A 107 0.80 -25.95 -8.95
CA SER A 107 -0.23 -26.79 -9.59
C SER A 107 0.16 -28.27 -9.71
N GLY A 108 1.47 -28.56 -9.78
CA GLY A 108 2.02 -29.92 -9.83
C GLY A 108 2.26 -30.58 -8.46
N GLY A 109 1.90 -29.94 -7.34
CA GLY A 109 2.14 -30.47 -5.99
C GLY A 109 3.56 -30.26 -5.45
N GLU A 110 4.48 -29.80 -6.28
CA GLU A 110 5.83 -29.32 -5.93
C GLU A 110 5.76 -28.12 -4.98
N ALA A 111 6.73 -28.01 -4.07
CA ALA A 111 6.84 -26.86 -3.19
C ALA A 111 7.28 -25.61 -3.97
N LEU A 112 6.58 -24.49 -3.81
CA LEU A 112 6.95 -23.24 -4.47
C LEU A 112 8.24 -22.68 -3.86
N PRO A 113 9.11 -22.05 -4.68
CA PRO A 113 10.26 -21.33 -4.18
C PRO A 113 9.86 -20.25 -3.17
N GLN A 114 10.74 -20.06 -2.18
CA GLN A 114 10.54 -19.10 -1.11
C GLN A 114 10.68 -17.67 -1.63
N VAL A 115 9.72 -16.83 -1.29
CA VAL A 115 9.74 -15.39 -1.56
C VAL A 115 10.14 -14.65 -0.30
N SER A 116 11.08 -13.73 -0.42
CA SER A 116 11.53 -12.83 0.64
C SER A 116 11.89 -11.46 0.09
N ILE A 117 11.95 -10.50 0.99
CA ILE A 117 12.57 -9.20 0.72
C ILE A 117 14.08 -9.42 0.59
N LEU A 118 14.71 -8.74 -0.38
CA LEU A 118 16.15 -8.82 -0.56
C LEU A 118 16.88 -8.20 0.65
N LYS A 119 18.05 -8.74 1.00
CA LYS A 119 18.80 -8.28 2.17
C LYS A 119 19.27 -6.85 1.95
N GLY A 120 19.07 -5.99 2.96
CA GLY A 120 19.49 -4.59 2.92
C GLY A 120 18.46 -3.62 2.35
N GLU A 121 17.35 -4.11 1.78
CA GLU A 121 16.28 -3.28 1.26
C GLU A 121 15.58 -2.48 2.36
N LYS A 122 15.30 -1.21 2.06
CA LYS A 122 14.62 -0.29 2.98
C LYS A 122 13.16 -0.15 2.61
N SER A 123 12.28 -0.24 3.61
CA SER A 123 10.86 -0.02 3.42
C SER A 123 10.52 1.46 3.21
N PHE A 124 9.37 1.68 2.58
CA PHE A 124 8.72 2.98 2.49
C PHE A 124 7.50 3.05 3.43
N PRO A 125 7.34 4.12 4.23
CA PRO A 125 6.18 4.26 5.11
C PRO A 125 4.93 4.70 4.33
N VAL A 126 3.77 4.18 4.73
CA VAL A 126 2.44 4.64 4.28
C VAL A 126 1.51 4.81 5.47
N PHE A 127 0.61 5.78 5.41
CA PHE A 127 -0.35 6.06 6.47
C PHE A 127 -1.66 5.32 6.22
N ILE A 128 -2.14 4.57 7.21
CA ILE A 128 -3.44 3.92 7.19
C ILE A 128 -4.22 4.34 8.42
N THR A 129 -5.43 4.88 8.20
CA THR A 129 -6.38 5.09 9.28
C THR A 129 -7.12 3.79 9.56
N THR A 130 -6.85 3.21 10.72
CA THR A 130 -7.63 2.08 11.24
C THR A 130 -8.70 2.60 12.19
N PHE A 131 -9.85 1.92 12.23
CA PHE A 131 -10.96 2.32 13.07
C PHE A 131 -11.18 1.25 14.13
N THR A 132 -11.06 1.63 15.39
CA THR A 132 -11.46 0.76 16.51
C THR A 132 -12.89 1.09 16.86
N VAL A 133 -13.80 0.15 16.65
CA VAL A 133 -15.22 0.29 16.97
C VAL A 133 -15.48 -0.44 18.29
N VAL A 134 -16.02 0.26 19.28
CA VAL A 134 -16.22 -0.25 20.64
C VAL A 134 -17.68 -0.05 21.03
N ASP A 135 -18.33 -1.11 21.49
CA ASP A 135 -19.69 -1.04 22.03
C ASP A 135 -19.71 -0.15 23.29
N LYS A 136 -20.69 0.75 23.38
CA LYS A 136 -20.80 1.71 24.49
C LYS A 136 -21.09 1.03 25.83
N GLU A 137 -21.86 -0.05 25.82
CA GLU A 137 -22.29 -0.77 27.02
C GLU A 137 -21.31 -1.88 27.37
N THR A 138 -21.07 -2.82 26.46
CA THR A 138 -20.27 -4.03 26.73
C THR A 138 -18.76 -3.78 26.67
N LYS A 139 -18.34 -2.68 26.04
CA LYS A 139 -16.93 -2.34 25.73
C LYS A 139 -16.23 -3.35 24.81
N GLU A 140 -16.98 -4.24 24.17
CA GLU A 140 -16.43 -5.19 23.20
C GLU A 140 -16.08 -4.50 21.88
N ARG A 141 -15.09 -5.05 21.17
CA ARG A 141 -14.63 -4.53 19.89
C ARG A 141 -15.28 -5.28 18.73
N VAL A 142 -15.76 -4.54 17.74
CA VAL A 142 -16.28 -5.10 16.49
C VAL A 142 -15.39 -4.70 15.31
N LYS A 143 -15.41 -5.48 14.24
CA LYS A 143 -14.70 -5.12 13.01
C LYS A 143 -15.38 -3.92 12.37
N TYR A 144 -14.57 -3.01 11.83
CA TYR A 144 -15.09 -1.82 11.16
C TYR A 144 -15.95 -2.18 9.93
N ASP A 145 -15.60 -3.23 9.19
CA ASP A 145 -16.40 -3.66 8.04
C ASP A 145 -17.80 -4.12 8.46
N ASP A 146 -17.92 -4.85 9.57
CA ASP A 146 -19.22 -5.26 10.12
C ASP A 146 -20.03 -4.04 10.59
N TYR A 147 -19.39 -3.09 11.27
CA TYR A 147 -20.00 -1.82 11.69
C TYR A 147 -20.54 -1.00 10.50
N ARG A 148 -19.83 -1.00 9.36
CA ARG A 148 -20.27 -0.32 8.13
C ARG A 148 -21.50 -0.97 7.48
N LEU A 149 -21.87 -2.18 7.87
CA LEU A 149 -23.06 -2.85 7.37
C LEU A 149 -24.27 -2.73 8.32
N MET A 150 -24.06 -2.24 9.55
CA MET A 150 -25.12 -2.01 10.54
C MET A 150 -26.05 -0.85 10.15
N SER A 151 -27.29 -0.89 10.65
CA SER A 151 -28.25 0.21 10.54
C SER A 151 -27.82 1.43 11.37
N GLU A 152 -28.40 2.59 11.12
CA GLU A 152 -28.04 3.82 11.83
C GLU A 152 -28.33 3.72 13.33
N GLU A 153 -29.47 3.11 13.71
CA GLU A 153 -29.86 2.88 15.11
C GLU A 153 -28.88 1.94 15.82
N GLN A 154 -28.40 0.92 15.12
CA GLN A 154 -27.39 0.00 15.66
C GLN A 154 -26.04 0.69 15.84
N ARG A 155 -25.63 1.53 14.89
CA ARG A 155 -24.36 2.28 14.97
C ARG A 155 -24.31 3.24 16.14
N GLN A 156 -25.44 3.81 16.56
CA GLN A 156 -25.51 4.69 17.73
C GLN A 156 -25.08 4.01 19.04
N LYS A 157 -25.07 2.67 19.10
CA LYS A 157 -24.59 1.90 20.25
C LYS A 157 -23.06 1.81 20.35
N TYR A 158 -22.33 2.28 19.34
CA TYR A 158 -20.88 2.17 19.28
C TYR A 158 -20.18 3.52 19.32
N ASN A 159 -18.94 3.52 19.83
CA ASN A 159 -17.98 4.59 19.64
C ASN A 159 -16.94 4.16 18.60
N VAL A 160 -16.61 5.05 17.67
CA VAL A 160 -15.61 4.81 16.62
C VAL A 160 -14.39 5.68 16.88
N TYR A 161 -13.23 5.05 17.06
CA TYR A 161 -11.97 5.71 17.32
C TYR A 161 -11.04 5.54 16.11
N PRO A 162 -10.86 6.59 15.29
CA PRO A 162 -9.87 6.57 14.22
C PRO A 162 -8.47 6.63 14.82
N LYS A 163 -7.58 5.75 14.34
CA LYS A 163 -6.17 5.74 14.69
C LYS A 163 -5.35 5.75 13.40
N LEU A 164 -4.60 6.83 13.21
CA LEU A 164 -3.60 6.90 12.16
C LEU A 164 -2.44 5.96 12.54
N GLN A 165 -2.02 5.12 11.61
CA GLN A 165 -0.90 4.19 11.81
C GLN A 165 0.02 4.21 10.60
N VAL A 166 1.31 4.06 10.86
CA VAL A 166 2.32 3.89 9.81
C VAL A 166 2.52 2.41 9.53
N TYR A 167 2.45 2.04 8.25
CA TYR A 167 2.82 0.72 7.76
C TYR A 167 4.03 0.83 6.85
N ASN A 168 4.93 -0.13 6.98
CA ASN A 168 6.12 -0.22 6.13
C ASN A 168 5.85 -1.16 4.97
N VAL A 169 6.02 -0.64 3.75
CA VAL A 169 5.83 -1.38 2.50
C VAL A 169 7.10 -1.42 1.68
N PHE A 170 7.21 -2.42 0.83
CA PHE A 170 8.32 -2.65 -0.08
C PHE A 170 7.76 -2.79 -1.48
N ASN A 171 8.44 -2.21 -2.46
CA ASN A 171 8.13 -2.47 -3.85
C ASN A 171 8.43 -3.94 -4.18
N VAL A 172 7.69 -4.55 -5.10
CA VAL A 172 7.96 -5.92 -5.55
C VAL A 172 9.37 -6.11 -6.13
N SER A 173 9.97 -5.05 -6.67
CA SER A 173 11.37 -5.05 -7.14
C SER A 173 12.40 -5.20 -6.01
N GLN A 174 11.99 -4.96 -4.75
CA GLN A 174 12.81 -5.14 -3.55
C GLN A 174 12.71 -6.57 -2.99
N THR A 175 12.14 -7.50 -3.76
CA THR A 175 11.94 -8.90 -3.37
C THR A 175 12.51 -9.81 -4.45
N ASN A 176 12.79 -11.06 -4.11
CA ASN A 176 13.15 -12.08 -5.09
C ASN A 176 11.94 -12.64 -5.86
N LEU A 177 10.76 -11.99 -5.81
CA LEU A 177 9.51 -12.53 -6.34
C LEU A 177 9.59 -12.81 -7.85
N GLN A 178 10.27 -11.95 -8.61
CA GLN A 178 10.42 -12.11 -10.06
C GLN A 178 11.13 -13.42 -10.42
N GLU A 179 12.18 -13.77 -9.68
CA GLU A 179 12.98 -14.98 -9.89
C GLU A 179 12.30 -16.21 -9.28
N ALA A 180 11.81 -16.08 -8.05
CA ALA A 180 11.22 -17.18 -7.29
C ALA A 180 9.88 -17.65 -7.86
N ARG A 181 9.06 -16.72 -8.37
CA ARG A 181 7.69 -16.99 -8.85
C ARG A 181 7.34 -16.13 -10.07
N PRO A 182 7.99 -16.39 -11.23
CA PRO A 182 7.84 -15.56 -12.43
C PRO A 182 6.39 -15.49 -12.93
N GLU A 183 5.61 -16.57 -12.82
CA GLU A 183 4.19 -16.55 -13.21
C GLU A 183 3.36 -15.57 -12.36
N LEU A 184 3.63 -15.50 -11.05
CA LEU A 184 2.95 -14.55 -10.18
C LEU A 184 3.37 -13.12 -10.52
N TYR A 185 4.65 -12.90 -10.76
CA TYR A 185 5.18 -11.60 -11.15
C TYR A 185 4.58 -11.11 -12.48
N LYS A 186 4.50 -11.99 -13.50
CA LYS A 186 3.88 -11.67 -14.79
C LYS A 186 2.41 -11.27 -14.66
N LYS A 187 1.63 -11.95 -13.80
CA LYS A 187 0.25 -11.55 -13.50
C LYS A 187 0.16 -10.14 -12.90
N LEU A 188 1.13 -9.78 -12.05
CA LEU A 188 1.21 -8.43 -11.48
C LEU A 188 1.52 -7.39 -12.56
N GLU A 189 2.45 -7.68 -13.48
CA GLU A 189 2.75 -6.83 -14.64
C GLU A 189 1.53 -6.63 -15.56
N GLU A 190 0.82 -7.71 -15.88
CA GLU A 190 -0.38 -7.66 -16.72
C GLU A 190 -1.51 -6.81 -16.08
N SER A 191 -1.67 -6.90 -14.75
CA SER A 191 -2.65 -6.11 -14.00
C SER A 191 -2.34 -4.60 -14.00
N CYS A 192 -1.06 -4.26 -14.17
CA CYS A 192 -0.55 -2.89 -14.25
C CYS A 192 -0.72 -2.35 -15.69
N SER A 193 -0.30 -3.13 -16.69
CA SER A 193 -0.37 -2.76 -18.11
C SER A 193 -1.80 -2.65 -18.66
N SER A 194 -2.70 -3.54 -18.23
CA SER A 194 -4.09 -3.54 -18.71
C SER A 194 -4.83 -2.25 -18.34
N GLN A 195 -4.51 -1.63 -17.21
CA GLN A 195 -5.18 -0.41 -16.76
C GLN A 195 -4.87 0.81 -17.63
N ASN A 196 -3.64 0.90 -18.16
CA ASN A 196 -3.27 1.95 -19.11
C ASN A 196 -4.11 1.84 -20.40
N ARG A 197 -4.51 0.64 -20.81
CA ARG A 197 -5.32 0.46 -22.02
C ARG A 197 -6.79 0.85 -21.85
N TRP A 198 -7.38 0.62 -20.67
CA TRP A 198 -8.80 0.91 -20.41
C TRP A 198 -9.10 2.39 -20.08
N LYS A 199 -8.15 3.11 -19.45
CA LYS A 199 -8.35 4.54 -19.14
C LYS A 199 -8.36 5.39 -20.41
N TRP A 200 -7.48 5.12 -21.38
CA TRP A 200 -7.44 5.83 -22.66
C TRP A 200 -8.65 5.53 -23.56
N ALA A 201 -9.13 4.28 -23.59
CA ALA A 201 -10.30 3.90 -24.39
C ALA A 201 -11.60 4.61 -23.95
N LYS A 202 -11.73 4.99 -22.67
CA LYS A 202 -12.87 5.79 -22.17
C LYS A 202 -12.72 7.29 -22.47
N THR A 203 -11.51 7.82 -22.49
CA THR A 203 -11.25 9.23 -22.85
C THR A 203 -11.43 9.48 -24.35
N SER A 204 -11.23 8.46 -25.20
CA SER A 204 -11.46 8.58 -26.66
C SER A 204 -12.94 8.58 -27.06
N HIS A 205 -13.86 8.17 -26.19
CA HIS A 205 -15.30 8.09 -26.51
C HIS A 205 -16.14 9.23 -25.92
N SER A 206 -15.54 10.20 -25.21
CA SER A 206 -16.27 11.33 -24.60
C SER A 206 -16.18 12.64 -25.38
N ASN A 207 -15.70 12.64 -26.63
CA ASN A 207 -15.63 13.83 -27.49
C ASN A 207 -16.52 13.75 -28.75
N LEU A 208 -17.56 12.94 -28.72
CA LEU A 208 -18.67 13.02 -29.67
C LEU A 208 -19.92 13.34 -28.83
N TRP A 209 -20.63 14.41 -29.20
CA TRP A 209 -21.79 15.03 -28.53
C TRP A 209 -21.50 16.18 -27.56
N THR A 210 -21.13 17.34 -28.11
CA THR A 210 -21.80 18.62 -27.82
C THR A 210 -21.49 19.61 -28.95
N ARG A 211 -22.42 19.74 -29.90
CA ARG A 211 -22.74 20.97 -30.60
C ARG A 211 -24.24 21.17 -30.49
#